data_AF-A0A5C8Z9H9-F1
#
_entry.id   AF-A0A5C8Z9H9-F1
#
_cell.length_a   1.000
_cell.length_b   1.000
_cell.length_c   1.000
_cell.angle_alpha   90.00
_cell.angle_beta   90.00
_cell.angle_gamma   90.00
#
_symmetry.space_group_name_H-M   'P 1'
#
loop_
_entity.id
_entity.type
_entity.pdbx_description
1 polymer ?
#
loop_
_entity_poly.entity_id
_entity_poly.type
_entity_poly.pdbx_seq_one_letter_code
_entity_poly.pdbx_strand_id
1 'polypeptide(L)'
;MRLSLLVISLLVHILFIIRRSCSCINFYGPVFEVLMKKFTLMLVSLGLCGLLQAETPAFGKVFIGTVDVGKPNQDSQYGLEYQFSQGLTRYQFQPFAGVLRTRASSHYLYTGLSRTSKFTNSDTGLAVHFAFGPGVYFYGDGSDTDLGHWFELRTSAGLLWNFADDTRIGLHFSHLSNASVTEVNPGTELVSFTYELPF
;
A
#
# COMPACT_ATOMS: atom_id res chain seq x y z
N MET A 1 -1.78 -12.63 23.46
CA MET A 1 -3.10 -12.94 24.08
C MET A 1 -3.80 -11.77 24.78
N ARG A 2 -3.13 -10.68 25.19
CA ARG A 2 -3.81 -9.54 25.87
C ARG A 2 -4.20 -8.37 24.95
N LEU A 3 -3.59 -8.22 23.77
CA LEU A 3 -3.90 -7.14 22.83
C LEU A 3 -5.22 -7.36 22.07
N SER A 4 -5.60 -8.61 21.82
CA SER A 4 -6.81 -8.99 21.08
C SER A 4 -8.11 -8.65 21.83
N LEU A 5 -8.13 -8.79 23.15
CA LEU A 5 -9.27 -8.40 23.99
C LEU A 5 -9.48 -6.87 24.00
N LEU A 6 -8.40 -6.10 23.91
CA LEU A 6 -8.46 -4.64 23.88
C LEU A 6 -9.04 -4.12 22.56
N VAL A 7 -8.63 -4.70 21.43
CA VAL A 7 -9.15 -4.35 20.10
C VAL A 7 -10.63 -4.74 19.96
N ILE A 8 -11.03 -5.91 20.48
CA ILE A 8 -12.43 -6.33 20.51
C ILE A 8 -13.26 -5.41 21.43
N SER A 9 -12.74 -5.04 22.60
CA SER A 9 -13.41 -4.10 23.50
C SER A 9 -13.56 -2.71 22.89
N LEU A 10 -12.54 -2.23 22.16
CA LEU A 10 -12.55 -0.95 21.46
C LEU A 10 -13.52 -0.95 20.28
N LEU A 11 -13.58 -2.03 19.49
CA LEU A 11 -14.56 -2.20 18.41
C LEU A 11 -15.99 -2.28 18.95
N VAL A 12 -16.22 -3.00 20.05
CA VAL A 12 -17.54 -3.06 20.70
C VAL A 12 -17.93 -1.67 21.23
N HIS A 13 -16.99 -0.91 21.80
CA HIS A 13 -17.23 0.46 22.24
C HIS A 13 -17.51 1.42 21.08
N ILE A 14 -16.76 1.33 19.98
CA ILE A 14 -16.97 2.15 18.78
C ILE A 14 -18.34 1.83 18.16
N LEU A 15 -18.73 0.56 18.06
CA LEU A 15 -20.07 0.16 17.63
C LEU A 15 -21.17 0.69 18.59
N PHE A 16 -20.90 0.73 19.89
CA PHE A 16 -21.84 1.28 20.87
C PHE A 16 -21.96 2.82 20.79
N ILE A 17 -20.87 3.51 20.49
CA ILE A 17 -20.81 4.96 20.27
C ILE A 17 -21.55 5.34 18.98
N ILE A 18 -21.35 4.60 17.89
CA ILE A 18 -22.09 4.78 16.63
C ILE A 18 -23.60 4.58 16.87
N ARG A 19 -23.97 3.61 17.71
CA ARG A 19 -25.38 3.36 18.10
C ARG A 19 -26.00 4.51 18.90
N ARG A 20 -25.22 5.30 19.63
CA ARG A 20 -25.71 6.46 20.41
C ARG A 20 -25.73 7.77 19.63
N SER A 21 -24.84 7.98 18.67
CA SER A 21 -24.75 9.23 17.90
C SER A 21 -25.79 9.38 16.78
N CYS A 22 -26.44 8.29 16.36
CA CYS A 22 -27.48 8.32 15.32
C CYS A 22 -28.91 8.40 15.89
N SER A 23 -29.20 9.40 16.74
CA SER A 23 -30.59 9.68 17.17
C SER A 23 -31.33 10.68 16.27
N CYS A 24 -30.73 11.14 15.17
CA CYS A 24 -31.31 12.23 14.36
C CYS A 24 -31.67 11.88 12.90
N ILE A 25 -31.56 10.64 12.44
CA ILE A 25 -31.99 10.28 11.07
C ILE A 25 -32.72 8.93 11.11
N ASN A 26 -34.05 8.99 11.02
CA ASN A 26 -34.95 7.84 10.98
C ASN A 26 -34.91 7.19 9.58
N PHE A 27 -33.86 6.42 9.29
CA PHE A 27 -33.77 5.62 8.07
C PHE A 27 -33.20 4.23 8.35
N TYR A 28 -33.91 3.44 9.17
CA TYR A 28 -33.52 2.05 9.45
C TYR A 28 -34.73 1.11 9.33
N GLY A 29 -34.90 0.54 8.14
CA GLY A 29 -35.80 -0.58 7.91
C GLY A 29 -35.10 -1.94 8.14
N PRO A 30 -35.86 -3.06 8.21
CA PRO A 30 -35.36 -4.41 8.49
C PRO A 30 -34.31 -4.93 7.48
N VAL A 31 -34.24 -4.32 6.29
CA VAL A 31 -33.24 -4.62 5.26
C VAL A 31 -31.83 -4.20 5.69
N PHE A 32 -31.69 -3.08 6.41
CA PHE A 32 -30.39 -2.55 6.83
C PHE A 32 -29.75 -3.42 7.93
N GLU A 33 -30.53 -3.93 8.88
CA GLU A 33 -30.02 -4.86 9.90
C GLU A 33 -29.53 -6.18 9.32
N VAL A 34 -30.27 -6.73 8.34
CA VAL A 34 -29.88 -7.98 7.67
C VAL A 34 -28.61 -7.78 6.84
N LEU A 35 -28.46 -6.63 6.19
CA LEU A 35 -27.25 -6.28 5.43
C LEU A 35 -26.05 -6.14 6.35
N MET A 36 -26.20 -5.43 7.47
CA MET A 36 -25.11 -5.25 8.45
C MET A 36 -24.72 -6.57 9.14
N LYS A 37 -25.67 -7.46 9.46
CA LYS A 37 -25.37 -8.80 10.01
C LYS A 37 -24.62 -9.67 9.00
N LYS A 38 -25.02 -9.66 7.72
CA LYS A 38 -24.31 -10.40 6.66
C LYS A 38 -22.90 -9.86 6.43
N PHE A 39 -22.72 -8.55 6.47
CA PHE A 39 -21.42 -7.90 6.37
C PHE A 39 -20.51 -8.25 7.56
N THR A 40 -21.07 -8.25 8.77
CA THR A 40 -20.35 -8.66 9.98
C THR A 40 -19.98 -10.15 9.94
N LEU A 41 -20.88 -11.02 9.47
CA LEU A 41 -20.61 -12.46 9.36
C LEU A 41 -19.55 -12.76 8.28
N MET A 42 -19.53 -11.99 7.19
CA MET A 42 -18.53 -12.06 6.13
C MET A 42 -17.16 -11.56 6.60
N LEU A 43 -17.10 -10.49 7.38
CA LEU A 43 -15.87 -10.01 8.01
C LEU A 43 -15.31 -11.02 9.04
N VAL A 44 -16.19 -11.68 9.80
CA VAL A 44 -15.79 -12.72 10.76
C VAL A 44 -15.33 -14.00 10.05
N SER A 45 -15.94 -14.39 8.93
CA SER A 45 -15.53 -15.59 8.17
C SER A 45 -14.23 -15.37 7.39
N LEU A 46 -13.96 -14.15 6.90
CA LEU A 46 -12.64 -13.81 6.35
C LEU A 46 -11.54 -13.77 7.42
N GLY A 47 -11.89 -13.48 8.68
CA GLY A 47 -10.94 -13.44 9.80
C GLY A 47 -10.39 -14.80 10.24
N LEU A 48 -11.12 -15.90 10.03
CA LEU A 48 -10.70 -17.24 10.50
C LEU A 48 -9.72 -17.97 9.57
N CYS A 49 -9.52 -17.51 8.33
CA CYS A 49 -8.66 -18.20 7.37
C CYS A 49 -7.16 -17.86 7.50
N GLY A 50 -6.79 -16.91 8.38
CA GLY A 50 -5.43 -16.39 8.50
C GLY A 50 -4.48 -17.12 9.47
N LEU A 51 -4.88 -18.24 10.10
CA LEU A 51 -4.17 -18.79 11.27
C LEU A 51 -2.91 -19.62 10.94
N LEU A 52 -2.55 -19.84 9.67
CA LEU A 52 -1.43 -20.69 9.26
C LEU A 52 -0.60 -20.08 8.12
N GLN A 53 -0.25 -18.79 8.22
CA GLN A 53 0.73 -18.18 7.31
C GLN A 53 2.07 -18.04 8.03
N ALA A 54 3.17 -18.40 7.37
CA ALA A 54 4.51 -18.07 7.84
C ALA A 54 4.62 -16.55 7.96
N GLU A 55 4.98 -16.07 9.14
CA GLU A 55 5.06 -14.64 9.46
C GLU A 55 6.25 -14.04 8.70
N THR A 56 5.97 -13.30 7.61
CA THR A 56 6.98 -12.49 6.93
C THR A 56 7.16 -11.19 7.70
N PRO A 57 8.38 -10.65 7.89
CA PRO A 57 8.55 -9.39 8.62
C PRO A 57 7.86 -8.22 7.91
N ALA A 58 7.40 -7.25 8.70
CA ALA A 58 6.94 -5.97 8.17
C ALA A 58 8.15 -5.08 7.83
N PHE A 59 8.00 -4.16 6.89
CA PHE A 59 9.08 -3.23 6.51
C PHE A 59 8.60 -1.79 6.48
N GLY A 60 9.31 -0.92 7.18
CA GLY A 60 9.25 0.52 6.93
C GLY A 60 10.31 0.91 5.93
N LYS A 61 9.92 1.62 4.87
CA LYS A 61 10.79 2.02 3.77
C LYS A 61 10.83 3.52 3.67
N VAL A 62 12.03 4.06 3.51
CA VAL A 62 12.27 5.43 3.10
C VAL A 62 12.89 5.43 1.72
N PHE A 63 12.54 6.38 0.87
CA PHE A 63 13.07 6.42 -0.48
C PHE A 63 13.24 7.82 -1.04
N ILE A 64 14.15 7.89 -1.99
CA ILE A 64 14.48 9.07 -2.80
C ILE A 64 14.69 8.59 -4.24
N GLY A 65 14.38 9.42 -5.21
CA GLY A 65 14.55 9.06 -6.60
C GLY A 65 14.24 10.17 -7.59
N THR A 66 14.04 9.75 -8.83
CA THR A 66 13.68 10.60 -9.96
C THR A 66 12.30 10.18 -10.49
N VAL A 67 11.49 11.14 -10.87
CA VAL A 67 10.23 10.98 -11.61
C VAL A 67 10.39 11.52 -13.03
N ASP A 68 9.53 11.10 -13.96
CA ASP A 68 9.59 11.48 -15.37
C ASP A 68 10.88 11.04 -16.07
N VAL A 69 11.41 9.88 -15.66
CA VAL A 69 12.64 9.31 -16.24
C VAL A 69 12.47 9.10 -17.74
N GLY A 70 13.37 9.67 -18.54
CA GLY A 70 13.32 9.62 -20.00
C GLY A 70 12.55 10.77 -20.65
N LYS A 71 11.94 11.65 -19.85
CA LYS A 71 11.31 12.89 -20.33
C LYS A 71 12.21 14.12 -20.10
N PRO A 72 11.96 15.25 -20.79
CA PRO A 72 12.75 16.47 -20.63
C PRO A 72 12.53 17.19 -19.29
N ASN A 73 11.41 16.94 -18.61
CA ASN A 73 10.96 17.63 -17.40
C ASN A 73 11.17 16.79 -16.12
N GLN A 74 12.26 16.01 -16.05
CA GLN A 74 12.59 15.19 -14.88
C GLN A 74 12.61 16.00 -13.58
N ASP A 75 12.06 15.41 -12.52
CA ASP A 75 12.10 15.97 -11.17
C ASP A 75 12.54 14.92 -10.15
N SER A 76 12.84 15.37 -8.92
CA SER A 76 13.17 14.50 -7.80
C SER A 76 11.93 14.16 -6.98
N GLN A 77 11.91 12.95 -6.42
CA GLN A 77 10.84 12.46 -5.55
C GLN A 77 11.40 11.82 -4.29
N TYR A 78 10.61 11.80 -3.23
CA TYR A 78 10.91 11.13 -1.98
C TYR A 78 9.63 10.67 -1.30
N GLY A 79 9.74 9.72 -0.38
CA GLY A 79 8.57 9.21 0.29
C GLY A 79 8.84 8.12 1.32
N LEU A 80 7.74 7.59 1.81
CA LEU A 80 7.68 6.56 2.85
C LEU A 80 6.71 5.47 2.40
N GLU A 81 7.05 4.21 2.65
CA GLU A 81 6.17 3.07 2.41
C GLU A 81 6.24 2.11 3.60
N TYR A 82 5.09 1.57 4.00
CA TYR A 82 5.00 0.54 5.02
C TYR A 82 4.44 -0.74 4.39
N GLN A 83 5.22 -1.81 4.43
CA GLN A 83 4.86 -3.15 3.99
C GLN A 83 4.47 -4.00 5.20
N PHE A 84 3.28 -4.60 5.15
CA PHE A 84 2.74 -5.37 6.26
C PHE A 84 3.31 -6.80 6.31
N SER A 85 3.38 -7.36 7.52
CA SER A 85 3.89 -8.72 7.77
C SER A 85 2.98 -9.84 7.29
N GLN A 86 1.68 -9.55 7.11
CA GLN A 86 0.68 -10.55 6.74
C GLN A 86 0.73 -10.83 5.24
N GLY A 87 1.44 -11.88 4.85
CA GLY A 87 1.30 -12.50 3.54
C GLY A 87 -0.17 -12.87 3.31
N LEU A 88 -0.75 -12.37 2.23
CA LEU A 88 -2.05 -12.79 1.74
C LEU A 88 -1.85 -13.92 0.72
N THR A 89 -2.82 -14.84 0.69
CA THR A 89 -2.88 -15.98 -0.26
C THR A 89 -1.74 -17.00 -0.11
N ARG A 90 -1.83 -18.11 -0.85
CA ARG A 90 -0.77 -19.14 -0.95
C ARG A 90 0.56 -18.62 -1.52
N TYR A 91 0.58 -17.42 -2.11
CA TYR A 91 1.75 -16.84 -2.76
C TYR A 91 2.45 -15.77 -1.89
N GLN A 92 1.95 -15.52 -0.67
CA GLN A 92 2.54 -14.58 0.29
C GLN A 92 2.70 -13.16 -0.26
N PHE A 93 1.63 -12.64 -0.89
CA PHE A 93 1.59 -11.23 -1.30
C PHE A 93 1.40 -10.34 -0.07
N GLN A 94 2.36 -9.49 0.22
CA GLN A 94 2.33 -8.57 1.35
C GLN A 94 1.62 -7.27 0.95
N PRO A 95 0.55 -6.88 1.65
CA PRO A 95 -0.03 -5.56 1.52
C PRO A 95 1.00 -4.48 1.83
N PHE A 96 0.84 -3.31 1.23
CA PHE A 96 1.62 -2.14 1.60
C PHE A 96 0.79 -0.86 1.44
N ALA A 97 1.22 0.21 2.10
CA ALA A 97 0.70 1.55 1.89
C ALA A 97 1.85 2.55 1.90
N GLY A 98 1.81 3.57 1.06
CA GLY A 98 2.89 4.53 0.94
C GLY A 98 2.41 5.90 0.50
N VAL A 99 3.29 6.87 0.72
CA VAL A 99 3.14 8.25 0.27
C VAL A 99 4.42 8.69 -0.43
N LEU A 100 4.25 9.39 -1.52
CA LEU A 100 5.32 9.94 -2.35
C LEU A 100 5.03 11.42 -2.58
N ARG A 101 6.08 12.22 -2.57
CA ARG A 101 6.04 13.64 -2.92
C ARG A 101 7.16 13.98 -3.89
N THR A 102 6.86 14.76 -4.90
CA THR A 102 7.85 15.35 -5.82
C THR A 102 8.31 16.71 -5.30
N ARG A 103 9.44 17.21 -5.81
CA ARG A 103 9.90 18.56 -5.48
C ARG A 103 8.97 19.62 -6.09
N ALA A 104 8.38 19.36 -7.25
CA ALA A 104 7.34 20.15 -7.91
C ALA A 104 5.93 20.01 -7.27
N SER A 105 5.86 19.56 -6.02
CA SER A 105 4.66 19.58 -5.17
C SER A 105 3.52 18.64 -5.58
N SER A 106 3.77 17.66 -6.46
CA SER A 106 2.84 16.55 -6.67
C SER A 106 2.90 15.55 -5.52
N HIS A 107 1.74 14.98 -5.17
CA HIS A 107 1.61 14.01 -4.08
C HIS A 107 0.94 12.75 -4.60
N TYR A 108 1.37 11.58 -4.09
CA TYR A 108 0.75 10.31 -4.42
C TYR A 108 0.58 9.49 -3.16
N LEU A 109 -0.67 9.17 -2.81
CA LEU A 109 -1.03 8.27 -1.72
C LEU A 109 -1.50 6.95 -2.31
N TYR A 110 -0.87 5.84 -1.93
CA TYR A 110 -1.06 4.60 -2.65
C TYR A 110 -1.00 3.37 -1.75
N THR A 111 -1.59 2.28 -2.23
CA THR A 111 -1.59 0.98 -1.54
C THR A 111 -1.57 -0.14 -2.56
N GLY A 112 -1.28 -1.36 -2.14
CA GLY A 112 -1.24 -2.47 -3.07
C GLY A 112 -0.75 -3.75 -2.45
N LEU A 113 -0.32 -4.65 -3.33
CA LEU A 113 0.26 -5.93 -2.99
C LEU A 113 1.66 -6.02 -3.55
N SER A 114 2.56 -6.60 -2.76
CA SER A 114 3.96 -6.76 -3.11
C SER A 114 4.43 -8.16 -2.82
N ARG A 115 5.54 -8.57 -3.44
CA ARG A 115 6.18 -9.85 -3.18
C ARG A 115 7.68 -9.74 -3.40
N THR A 116 8.44 -10.22 -2.43
CA THR A 116 9.89 -10.33 -2.51
C THR A 116 10.27 -11.80 -2.68
N SER A 117 11.13 -12.10 -3.66
CA SER A 117 11.69 -13.44 -3.88
C SER A 117 13.21 -13.37 -3.77
N LYS A 118 13.81 -14.16 -2.88
CA LYS A 118 15.28 -14.27 -2.75
C LYS A 118 15.84 -15.15 -3.88
N PHE A 119 17.04 -14.84 -4.38
CA PHE A 119 17.72 -15.68 -5.38
C PHE A 119 18.43 -16.89 -4.76
N THR A 120 18.72 -16.84 -3.46
CA THR A 120 19.40 -17.90 -2.72
C THR A 120 18.56 -18.31 -1.51
N ASN A 121 18.88 -19.46 -0.92
CA ASN A 121 18.30 -19.89 0.36
C ASN A 121 18.94 -19.20 1.58
N SER A 122 19.83 -18.22 1.35
CA SER A 122 20.43 -17.43 2.43
C SER A 122 19.50 -16.28 2.82
N ASP A 123 19.55 -15.87 4.09
CA ASP A 123 18.82 -14.70 4.54
C ASP A 123 19.42 -13.39 4.05
N THR A 124 20.70 -13.41 3.69
CA THR A 124 21.46 -12.30 3.12
C THR A 124 21.67 -12.51 1.61
N GLY A 125 21.62 -11.42 0.85
CA GLY A 125 21.96 -11.39 -0.56
C GLY A 125 20.87 -10.82 -1.44
N LEU A 126 20.97 -11.10 -2.74
CA LEU A 126 20.11 -10.50 -3.75
C LEU A 126 18.68 -11.06 -3.66
N ALA A 127 17.71 -10.17 -3.83
CA ALA A 127 16.30 -10.49 -4.00
C ALA A 127 15.67 -9.63 -5.09
N VAL A 128 14.57 -10.10 -5.67
CA VAL A 128 13.72 -9.33 -6.57
C VAL A 128 12.42 -8.98 -5.86
N HIS A 129 11.95 -7.75 -6.05
CA HIS A 129 10.72 -7.23 -5.48
C HIS A 129 9.77 -6.82 -6.60
N PHE A 130 8.53 -7.25 -6.51
CA PHE A 130 7.46 -6.79 -7.39
C PHE A 130 6.35 -6.20 -6.54
N ALA A 131 5.78 -5.08 -6.99
CA ALA A 131 4.65 -4.44 -6.34
C ALA A 131 3.67 -3.88 -7.37
N PHE A 132 2.39 -3.95 -7.04
CA PHE A 132 1.32 -3.39 -7.85
C PHE A 132 0.19 -2.88 -6.97
N GLY A 133 -0.38 -1.74 -7.32
CA GLY A 133 -1.62 -1.30 -6.71
C GLY A 133 -2.08 0.10 -7.11
N PRO A 134 -3.29 0.49 -6.67
CA PRO A 134 -3.86 1.78 -6.96
C PRO A 134 -3.37 2.87 -6.00
N GLY A 135 -3.57 4.12 -6.40
CA GLY A 135 -3.41 5.28 -5.54
C GLY A 135 -4.12 6.51 -6.07
N VAL A 136 -4.05 7.55 -5.26
CA VAL A 136 -4.56 8.87 -5.56
C VAL A 136 -3.40 9.82 -5.77
N TYR A 137 -3.31 10.36 -6.99
CA TYR A 137 -2.37 11.36 -7.43
C TYR A 137 -3.00 12.75 -7.39
N PHE A 138 -2.30 13.67 -6.73
CA PHE A 138 -2.62 15.08 -6.71
C PHE A 138 -1.50 15.80 -7.43
N TYR A 139 -1.80 16.25 -8.64
CA TYR A 139 -0.88 17.04 -9.45
C TYR A 139 -0.56 18.37 -8.74
N GLY A 140 0.72 18.71 -8.66
CA GLY A 140 1.21 19.98 -8.15
C GLY A 140 1.13 21.11 -9.16
N ASP A 141 1.62 22.28 -8.78
CA ASP A 141 1.69 23.50 -9.61
C ASP A 141 2.99 23.59 -10.44
N GLY A 142 3.74 22.49 -10.53
CA GLY A 142 5.10 22.46 -11.05
C GLY A 142 5.28 21.78 -12.41
N SER A 143 6.55 21.53 -12.76
CA SER A 143 6.98 20.92 -14.02
C SER A 143 6.70 19.41 -14.13
N ASP A 144 6.07 18.81 -13.11
CA ASP A 144 5.71 17.39 -13.15
C ASP A 144 4.72 17.11 -14.29
N THR A 145 4.67 15.87 -14.74
CA THR A 145 3.65 15.42 -15.67
C THR A 145 2.27 15.37 -15.00
N ASP A 146 1.31 16.15 -15.51
CA ASP A 146 -0.10 15.97 -15.21
C ASP A 146 -0.57 14.62 -15.79
N LEU A 147 -0.95 13.69 -14.91
CA LEU A 147 -1.37 12.34 -15.30
C LEU A 147 -2.80 12.30 -15.88
N GLY A 148 -3.51 13.43 -15.91
CA GLY A 148 -4.83 13.56 -16.52
C GLY A 148 -5.98 13.02 -15.67
N HIS A 149 -5.67 12.33 -14.57
CA HIS A 149 -6.64 11.84 -13.61
C HIS A 149 -6.04 11.75 -12.19
N TRP A 150 -6.90 11.68 -11.18
CA TRP A 150 -6.47 11.54 -9.78
C TRP A 150 -6.25 10.08 -9.39
N PHE A 151 -6.89 9.13 -10.08
CA PHE A 151 -6.69 7.70 -9.85
C PHE A 151 -5.59 7.17 -10.76
N GLU A 152 -4.56 6.58 -10.17
CA GLU A 152 -3.38 6.06 -10.87
C GLU A 152 -3.02 4.68 -10.36
N LEU A 153 -2.66 3.78 -11.28
CA LEU A 153 -2.09 2.47 -10.96
C LEU A 153 -0.58 2.58 -10.96
N ARG A 154 0.04 2.04 -9.92
CA ARG A 154 1.49 1.89 -9.80
C ARG A 154 1.87 0.44 -10.01
N THR A 155 2.75 0.20 -10.99
CA THR A 155 3.47 -1.07 -11.16
C THR A 155 4.94 -0.84 -10.85
N SER A 156 5.56 -1.72 -10.06
CA SER A 156 6.96 -1.58 -9.67
C SER A 156 7.70 -2.91 -9.68
N ALA A 157 8.94 -2.87 -10.13
CA ALA A 157 9.90 -3.95 -10.02
C ALA A 157 11.20 -3.39 -9.43
N GLY A 158 11.83 -4.14 -8.54
CA GLY A 158 13.07 -3.72 -7.89
C GLY A 158 14.03 -4.86 -7.62
N LEU A 159 15.30 -4.51 -7.51
CA LEU A 159 16.36 -5.37 -7.02
C LEU A 159 16.72 -4.91 -5.62
N LEU A 160 16.71 -5.85 -4.68
CA LEU A 160 17.03 -5.62 -3.28
C LEU A 160 18.30 -6.37 -2.91
N TRP A 161 19.09 -5.78 -2.02
CA TRP A 161 20.11 -6.49 -1.27
C TRP A 161 19.68 -6.59 0.20
N ASN A 162 19.52 -7.81 0.67
CA ASN A 162 19.19 -8.12 2.06
C ASN A 162 20.47 -8.28 2.88
N PHE A 163 20.56 -7.60 4.01
CA PHE A 163 21.66 -7.71 4.96
C PHE A 163 21.38 -8.77 6.04
N ALA A 164 22.38 -9.08 6.86
CA ALA A 164 22.27 -10.09 7.92
C ALA A 164 21.40 -9.64 9.10
N ASP A 165 21.14 -8.34 9.23
CA ASP A 165 20.24 -7.73 10.22
C ASP A 165 18.81 -7.53 9.68
N ASP A 166 18.47 -8.22 8.58
CA ASP A 166 17.22 -8.12 7.83
C ASP A 166 16.91 -6.75 7.20
N THR A 167 17.78 -5.74 7.36
CA THR A 167 17.66 -4.49 6.61
C THR A 167 17.87 -4.71 5.12
N ARG A 168 17.33 -3.80 4.30
CA ARG A 168 17.46 -3.89 2.84
C ARG A 168 17.81 -2.55 2.24
N ILE A 169 18.58 -2.57 1.18
CA ILE A 169 18.66 -1.47 0.22
C ILE A 169 18.10 -1.95 -1.11
N GLY A 170 17.47 -1.04 -1.85
CA GLY A 170 16.82 -1.39 -3.11
C GLY A 170 16.97 -0.35 -4.18
N LEU A 171 16.95 -0.81 -5.43
CA LEU A 171 16.74 0.02 -6.61
C LEU A 171 15.46 -0.44 -7.30
N HIS A 172 14.52 0.47 -7.47
CA HIS A 172 13.20 0.20 -8.01
C HIS A 172 12.93 1.02 -9.26
N PHE A 173 12.38 0.38 -10.27
CA PHE A 173 11.75 1.03 -11.41
C PHE A 173 10.23 0.91 -11.24
N SER A 174 9.51 2.02 -11.40
CA SER A 174 8.05 2.05 -11.30
C SER A 174 7.43 2.80 -12.46
N HIS A 175 6.21 2.43 -12.82
CA HIS A 175 5.40 3.13 -13.80
C HIS A 175 4.04 3.47 -13.17
N LEU A 176 3.63 4.74 -13.30
CA LEU A 176 2.33 5.26 -12.88
C LEU A 176 1.50 5.59 -14.13
N SER A 177 0.25 5.14 -14.18
CA SER A 177 -0.71 5.54 -15.20
C SER A 177 -2.16 5.26 -14.81
N ASN A 178 -3.10 5.98 -15.41
CA ASN A 178 -4.53 5.84 -15.14
C ASN A 178 -5.20 4.72 -15.95
N ALA A 179 -4.40 3.91 -16.66
CA ALA A 179 -4.86 2.85 -17.56
C ALA A 179 -5.90 3.31 -18.61
N SER A 180 -5.82 4.58 -19.02
CA SER A 180 -6.74 5.21 -19.97
C SER A 180 -8.21 5.19 -19.52
N VAL A 181 -8.43 5.31 -18.20
CA VAL A 181 -9.77 5.60 -17.64
C VAL A 181 -10.28 6.96 -18.13
N THR A 182 -9.36 7.86 -18.49
CA THR A 182 -9.61 9.13 -19.19
C THR A 182 -8.87 9.18 -20.52
N GLU A 183 -9.26 10.10 -21.40
CA GLU A 183 -8.61 10.30 -22.72
C GLU A 183 -7.14 10.72 -22.61
N VAL A 184 -6.79 11.45 -21.54
CA VAL A 184 -5.42 11.87 -21.25
C VAL A 184 -4.78 10.85 -20.31
N ASN A 185 -3.70 10.21 -20.75
CA ASN A 185 -2.90 9.28 -19.97
C ASN A 185 -1.43 9.30 -20.43
N PRO A 186 -0.64 10.31 -20.05
CA PRO A 186 0.76 10.39 -20.44
C PRO A 186 1.62 9.33 -19.73
N GLY A 187 1.19 8.84 -18.56
CA GLY A 187 1.97 7.98 -17.68
C GLY A 187 3.26 8.66 -17.17
N THR A 188 3.96 8.02 -16.23
CA THR A 188 5.30 8.46 -15.81
C THR A 188 6.13 7.31 -15.23
N GLU A 189 7.43 7.38 -15.46
CA GLU A 189 8.44 6.42 -15.02
C GLU A 189 9.24 6.98 -13.85
N LEU A 190 9.43 6.16 -12.83
CA LEU A 190 10.14 6.51 -11.61
C LEU A 190 11.30 5.54 -11.39
N VAL A 191 12.44 6.07 -10.96
CA VAL A 191 13.55 5.29 -10.41
C VAL A 191 13.73 5.69 -8.96
N SER A 192 13.74 4.74 -8.04
CA SER A 192 13.83 4.99 -6.59
C SER A 192 14.94 4.16 -5.95
N PHE A 193 15.75 4.79 -5.12
CA PHE A 193 16.61 4.13 -4.16
C PHE A 193 15.91 4.02 -2.81
N THR A 194 15.90 2.84 -2.22
CA THR A 194 15.17 2.55 -0.98
C THR A 194 16.12 2.09 0.12
N TYR A 195 15.77 2.43 1.36
CA TYR A 195 16.29 1.79 2.57
C TYR A 195 15.11 1.24 3.36
N GLU A 196 15.14 -0.05 3.68
CA GLU A 196 14.04 -0.78 4.31
C GLU A 196 14.46 -1.37 5.66
N LEU A 197 13.69 -1.05 6.69
CA LEU A 197 13.89 -1.47 8.08
C LEU A 197 12.84 -2.53 8.47
N PRO A 198 13.24 -3.69 9.03
CA PRO A 198 12.31 -4.70 9.51
C PRO A 198 11.61 -4.29 10.83
N PHE A 199 10.36 -4.70 11.02
CA PHE A 199 9.55 -4.52 12.24
C PHE A 199 8.81 -5.79 12.64
#